data_AF-A0A849FSW5-F1
#
_entry.id   AF-A0A849FSW5-F1
#
_cell.length_a   1.000
_cell.length_b   1.000
_cell.length_c   1.000
_cell.angle_alpha   90.00
_cell.angle_beta   90.00
_cell.angle_gamma   90.00
#
_symmetry.space_group_name_H-M   'P 1'
#
loop_
_entity.id
_entity.type
_entity.pdbx_description
1 polymer ?
#
loop_
_entity_poly.entity_id
_entity_poly.type
_entity_poly.pdbx_seq_one_letter_code
_entity_poly.pdbx_strand_id
1 'polypeptide(L)'
;NTPTIMYRMLPLLVILSTIALFLGLARTSEMVVIRAAGRSALRTLMAPVVTTVLFGALAVAAFNPIVAATSEQYAEISRQYQQDPQSVTTVGDEGLWIRQGSAGGQIVIRAKRSNPDGTRFFGVQFYGFNGDGDAIYRIEADEALLQPGYWILTTAKRWNFASGSNPEQAAIRQAEMTVPSDLTRDQIRDSFGSPSSIPIWELPGFIEKLDRAGFSALKHRVWLQMELANPLMMVAMVLIGAGFTMRHTRFGRTGLMVLFAVLLGFSIFFLRNFAQVLGENGQIPVALAAWMPPLAGIFLSLGLLFHTEDG
;
A
#
# COMPACT_ATOMS: atom_id res chain seq x y z
N ASN A 1 0.22 12.97 10.47
CA ASN A 1 0.75 11.82 9.72
C ASN A 1 2.30 11.73 9.74
N THR A 2 2.98 12.25 10.77
CA THR A 2 4.45 12.25 10.88
C THR A 2 5.08 10.85 10.90
N PRO A 3 4.52 9.84 11.61
CA PRO A 3 5.08 8.48 11.62
C PRO A 3 5.19 7.86 10.23
N THR A 4 4.17 8.07 9.39
CA THR A 4 4.14 7.58 8.00
C THR A 4 5.24 8.18 7.14
N ILE A 5 5.52 9.48 7.30
CA ILE A 5 6.59 10.17 6.57
C ILE A 5 7.95 9.63 7.02
N MET A 6 8.18 9.52 8.32
CA MET A 6 9.43 8.96 8.87
C MET A 6 9.66 7.53 8.40
N TYR A 7 8.62 6.69 8.41
CA TYR A 7 8.69 5.31 7.95
C TYR A 7 9.08 5.20 6.48
N ARG A 8 8.46 6.01 5.61
CA ARG A 8 8.77 6.04 4.17
C ARG A 8 10.19 6.54 3.88
N MET A 9 10.76 7.37 4.75
CA MET A 9 12.12 7.91 4.61
C MET A 9 13.20 7.00 5.19
N LEU A 10 12.85 5.89 5.88
CA LEU A 10 13.83 5.01 6.53
C LEU A 10 15.00 4.58 5.61
N PRO A 11 14.79 4.12 4.36
CA PRO A 11 15.90 3.76 3.49
C PRO A 11 16.88 4.92 3.24
N LEU A 12 16.34 6.14 3.10
CA LEU A 12 17.16 7.34 2.89
C LEU A 12 17.93 7.74 4.15
N LEU A 13 17.32 7.57 5.34
CA LEU A 13 18.02 7.78 6.61
C LEU A 13 19.15 6.76 6.78
N VAL A 14 18.91 5.50 6.43
CA VAL A 14 19.91 4.42 6.53
C VAL A 14 21.14 4.70 5.68
N ILE A 15 21.00 5.15 4.43
CA ILE A 15 22.17 5.50 3.61
C ILE A 15 22.96 6.67 4.21
N LEU A 16 22.28 7.72 4.69
CA LEU A 16 22.94 8.87 5.32
C LEU A 16 23.68 8.46 6.61
N SER A 17 23.05 7.63 7.45
CA SER A 17 23.68 7.06 8.64
C SER A 17 24.89 6.18 8.29
N THR A 18 24.78 5.40 7.21
CA THR A 18 25.88 4.55 6.74
C THR A 18 27.06 5.38 6.24
N ILE A 19 26.79 6.42 5.45
CA ILE A 19 27.81 7.37 5.00
C ILE A 19 28.49 8.03 6.19
N ALA A 20 27.73 8.49 7.19
CA ALA A 20 28.27 9.11 8.39
C ALA A 20 29.15 8.14 9.19
N LEU A 21 28.72 6.89 9.35
CA LEU A 21 29.46 5.83 10.02
C LEU A 21 30.81 5.58 9.36
N PHE A 22 30.82 5.23 8.07
CA PHE A 22 32.06 4.88 7.37
C PHE A 22 32.98 6.07 7.15
N LEU A 23 32.42 7.27 6.94
CA LEU A 23 33.22 8.49 6.88
C LEU A 23 33.87 8.81 8.23
N GLY A 24 33.17 8.56 9.34
CA GLY A 24 33.73 8.65 10.69
C GLY A 24 34.92 7.71 10.88
N LEU A 25 34.70 6.41 10.60
CA LEU A 25 35.75 5.37 10.68
C LEU A 25 36.95 5.65 9.77
N ALA A 26 36.71 6.25 8.60
CA ALA A 26 37.78 6.63 7.68
C ALA A 26 38.55 7.87 8.15
N ARG A 27 37.91 8.81 8.86
CA ARG A 27 38.55 10.00 9.45
C ARG A 27 39.39 9.66 10.68
N THR A 28 38.94 8.73 11.52
CA THR A 28 39.68 8.26 12.70
C THR A 28 40.74 7.22 12.38
N SER A 29 40.94 6.89 11.09
CA SER A 29 41.85 5.83 10.61
C SER A 29 41.53 4.42 11.12
N GLU A 30 40.39 4.21 11.79
CA GLU A 30 39.93 2.89 12.25
C GLU A 30 39.75 1.91 11.08
N MET A 31 39.29 2.41 9.92
CA MET A 31 39.13 1.58 8.74
C MET A 31 40.48 1.07 8.20
N VAL A 32 41.57 1.82 8.39
CA VAL A 32 42.92 1.39 8.02
C VAL A 32 43.41 0.31 8.97
N VAL A 33 43.19 0.50 10.27
CA VAL A 33 43.58 -0.47 11.32
C VAL A 33 42.90 -1.82 11.10
N ILE A 34 41.60 -1.82 10.81
CA ILE A 34 40.84 -3.06 10.55
C ILE A 34 41.41 -3.81 9.34
N ARG A 35 41.76 -3.10 8.26
CA ARG A 35 42.40 -3.71 7.08
C ARG A 35 43.81 -4.21 7.36
N ALA A 36 44.60 -3.46 8.13
CA ALA A 36 45.94 -3.86 8.55
C ALA A 36 45.94 -5.11 9.44
N ALA A 37 44.86 -5.34 10.20
CA ALA A 37 44.63 -6.56 10.98
C ALA A 37 44.19 -7.78 10.13
N GLY A 38 44.23 -7.68 8.79
CA GLY A 38 43.91 -8.78 7.87
C GLY A 38 42.41 -9.06 7.69
N ARG A 39 41.52 -8.14 8.11
CA ARG A 39 40.09 -8.25 7.81
C ARG A 39 39.75 -7.59 6.48
N SER A 40 39.09 -8.32 5.59
CA SER A 40 38.55 -7.77 4.35
C SER A 40 37.49 -6.70 4.62
N ALA A 41 37.28 -5.79 3.67
CA ALA A 41 36.24 -4.78 3.77
C ALA A 41 34.86 -5.45 3.79
N LEU A 42 34.65 -6.51 2.99
CA LEU A 42 33.46 -7.36 3.03
C LEU A 42 33.15 -7.93 4.43
N ARG A 43 34.17 -8.36 5.18
CA ARG A 43 33.96 -8.88 6.54
C ARG A 43 33.54 -7.79 7.52
N THR A 44 34.05 -6.57 7.31
CA THR A 44 33.68 -5.39 8.12
C THR A 44 32.23 -4.98 7.87
N LEU A 45 31.75 -5.14 6.63
CA LEU A 45 30.38 -4.87 6.20
C LEU A 45 29.32 -5.77 6.85
N MET A 46 29.68 -6.99 7.29
CA MET A 46 28.71 -7.92 7.86
C MET A 46 27.99 -7.36 9.09
N ALA A 47 28.71 -6.66 9.98
CA ALA A 47 28.10 -6.13 11.21
C ALA A 47 27.03 -5.05 10.94
N PRO A 48 27.30 -4.01 10.13
CA PRO A 48 26.26 -3.07 9.68
C PRO A 48 25.11 -3.76 8.95
N VAL A 49 25.40 -4.68 8.03
CA VAL A 49 24.35 -5.38 7.25
C VAL A 49 23.43 -6.18 8.15
N VAL A 50 23.96 -7.00 9.06
CA VAL A 50 23.15 -7.80 10.01
C VAL A 50 22.32 -6.88 10.90
N THR A 51 22.91 -5.79 11.39
CA THR A 51 22.22 -4.79 12.23
C THR A 51 21.04 -4.17 11.46
N THR A 52 21.24 -3.84 10.19
CA THR A 52 20.21 -3.28 9.32
C THR A 52 19.13 -4.29 8.96
N VAL A 53 19.46 -5.57 8.76
CA VAL A 53 18.45 -6.62 8.57
C VAL A 53 17.56 -6.75 9.81
N LEU A 54 18.16 -6.80 11.01
CA LEU A 54 17.41 -6.87 12.27
C LEU A 54 16.55 -5.62 12.48
N PHE A 55 17.12 -4.44 12.23
CA PHE A 55 16.40 -3.17 12.32
C PHE A 55 15.25 -3.10 11.30
N GLY A 56 15.46 -3.51 10.06
CA GLY A 56 14.44 -3.55 9.02
C GLY A 56 13.32 -4.53 9.36
N ALA A 57 13.66 -5.72 9.88
CA ALA A 57 12.68 -6.69 10.34
C ALA A 57 11.85 -6.14 11.51
N LEU A 58 12.49 -5.46 12.47
CA LEU A 58 11.80 -4.78 13.57
C LEU A 58 10.92 -3.63 13.07
N ALA A 59 11.38 -2.88 12.07
CA ALA A 59 10.62 -1.79 11.47
C ALA A 59 9.32 -2.30 10.85
N VAL A 60 9.39 -3.41 10.10
CA VAL A 60 8.21 -4.07 9.53
C VAL A 60 7.34 -4.70 10.62
N ALA A 61 7.92 -5.39 11.61
CA ALA A 61 7.14 -6.12 12.61
C ALA A 61 6.43 -5.20 13.63
N ALA A 62 7.08 -4.11 14.05
CA ALA A 62 6.64 -3.28 15.16
C ALA A 62 6.30 -1.84 14.76
N PHE A 63 7.11 -1.18 13.92
CA PHE A 63 6.83 0.19 13.49
C PHE A 63 5.66 0.25 12.51
N ASN A 64 5.53 -0.72 11.60
CA ASN A 64 4.43 -0.73 10.63
C ASN A 64 3.04 -0.71 11.31
N PRO A 65 2.72 -1.57 12.31
CA PRO A 65 1.43 -1.48 13.02
C PRO A 65 1.17 -0.10 13.65
N ILE A 66 2.20 0.56 14.21
CA ILE A 66 2.08 1.91 14.78
C ILE A 66 1.76 2.93 13.69
N VAL A 67 2.43 2.83 12.54
CA VAL A 67 2.19 3.69 11.38
C VAL A 67 0.79 3.46 10.80
N ALA A 68 0.34 2.22 10.74
CA ALA A 68 -0.99 1.85 10.27
C ALA A 68 -2.08 2.47 11.16
N ALA A 69 -2.01 2.24 12.47
CA ALA A 69 -2.98 2.78 13.44
C ALA A 69 -3.04 4.31 13.43
N THR A 70 -1.88 4.97 13.35
CA THR A 70 -1.83 6.44 13.29
C THR A 70 -2.31 7.01 11.95
N SER A 71 -2.10 6.27 10.85
CA SER A 71 -2.61 6.65 9.53
C SER A 71 -4.13 6.51 9.44
N GLU A 72 -4.69 5.45 10.03
CA GLU A 72 -6.14 5.24 10.12
C GLU A 72 -6.80 6.32 10.97
N GLN A 73 -6.25 6.62 12.15
CA GLN A 73 -6.75 7.71 13.00
C GLN A 73 -6.72 9.06 12.28
N TYR A 74 -5.64 9.33 11.54
CA TYR A 74 -5.54 10.55 10.73
C TYR A 74 -6.59 10.60 9.62
N ALA A 75 -6.83 9.48 8.94
CA ALA A 75 -7.84 9.38 7.89
C ALA A 75 -9.25 9.61 8.46
N GLU A 76 -9.56 9.03 9.61
CA GLU A 76 -10.86 9.19 10.27
C GLU A 76 -11.12 10.65 10.68
N ILE A 77 -10.15 11.29 11.32
CA ILE A 77 -10.24 12.71 11.68
C ILE A 77 -10.39 13.58 10.40
N SER A 78 -9.62 13.28 9.36
CA SER A 78 -9.70 14.02 8.09
C SER A 78 -11.09 13.93 7.45
N ARG A 79 -11.74 12.76 7.50
CA ARG A 79 -13.12 12.58 6.99
C ARG A 79 -14.12 13.44 7.75
N GLN A 80 -14.01 13.49 9.08
CA GLN A 80 -14.91 14.29 9.92
C GLN A 80 -14.83 15.79 9.61
N TYR A 81 -13.63 16.31 9.32
CA TYR A 81 -13.46 17.74 8.99
C TYR A 81 -13.81 18.11 7.56
N GLN A 82 -13.74 17.18 6.60
CA GLN A 82 -14.02 17.49 5.20
C GLN A 82 -15.52 17.55 4.86
N GLN A 83 -16.43 17.21 5.79
CA GLN A 83 -17.89 17.17 5.58
C GLN A 83 -18.29 16.45 4.28
N ASP A 84 -17.44 15.55 3.77
CA ASP A 84 -17.71 14.84 2.54
C ASP A 84 -18.42 13.54 2.95
N PRO A 85 -19.72 13.36 2.63
CA PRO A 85 -20.43 12.12 2.88
C PRO A 85 -19.97 11.07 1.85
N GLN A 86 -18.66 10.83 1.79
CA GLN A 86 -18.04 9.85 0.93
C GLN A 86 -18.46 8.46 1.38
N SER A 87 -18.68 7.61 0.40
CA SER A 87 -19.19 6.26 0.57
C SER A 87 -18.30 5.44 1.49
N VAL A 88 -18.80 5.08 2.67
CA VAL A 88 -18.13 4.12 3.55
C VAL A 88 -18.40 2.74 3.00
N THR A 89 -17.34 2.07 2.55
CA THR A 89 -17.40 0.69 2.12
C THR A 89 -16.74 -0.18 3.18
N THR A 90 -17.50 -1.13 3.71
CA THR A 90 -16.98 -2.14 4.64
C THR A 90 -17.05 -3.50 3.96
N VAL A 91 -15.93 -4.21 3.93
CA VAL A 91 -15.84 -5.59 3.44
C VAL A 91 -15.85 -6.51 4.64
N GLY A 92 -16.88 -7.36 4.74
CA GLY A 92 -17.00 -8.38 5.78
C GLY A 92 -17.09 -9.79 5.18
N ASP A 93 -17.07 -10.80 6.05
CA ASP A 93 -17.12 -12.21 5.64
C ASP A 93 -18.45 -12.59 4.95
N GLU A 94 -19.51 -11.79 5.10
CA GLU A 94 -20.84 -12.01 4.52
C GLU A 94 -21.14 -11.24 3.22
N GLY A 95 -20.13 -10.58 2.65
CA GLY A 95 -20.23 -9.83 1.40
C GLY A 95 -19.81 -8.37 1.52
N LEU A 96 -20.04 -7.64 0.43
CA LEU A 96 -19.71 -6.23 0.27
C LEU A 96 -20.85 -5.36 0.79
N TRP A 97 -20.52 -4.34 1.58
CA TRP A 97 -21.45 -3.29 1.98
C TRP A 97 -20.92 -1.92 1.55
N ILE A 98 -21.70 -1.19 0.76
CA ILE A 98 -21.39 0.17 0.32
C ILE A 98 -22.51 1.09 0.80
N ARG A 99 -22.15 2.17 1.48
CA ARG A 99 -23.08 3.26 1.82
C ARG A 99 -22.88 4.38 0.81
N GLN A 100 -23.94 4.87 0.17
CA GLN A 100 -23.88 6.06 -0.69
C GLN A 100 -24.93 7.09 -0.25
N GLY A 101 -24.57 8.37 -0.32
CA GLY A 101 -25.52 9.47 -0.23
C GLY A 101 -26.29 9.62 -1.54
N SER A 102 -27.55 10.04 -1.47
CA SER A 102 -28.38 10.37 -2.63
C SER A 102 -29.16 11.66 -2.34
N ALA A 103 -29.56 12.39 -3.37
CA ALA A 103 -30.29 13.66 -3.23
C ALA A 103 -31.58 13.57 -2.38
N GLY A 104 -32.16 12.36 -2.22
CA GLY A 104 -33.37 12.11 -1.42
C GLY A 104 -33.16 11.31 -0.13
N GLY A 105 -31.91 11.04 0.29
CA GLY A 105 -31.61 10.23 1.47
C GLY A 105 -30.35 9.39 1.29
N GLN A 106 -30.35 8.17 1.83
CA GLN A 106 -29.17 7.29 1.80
C GLN A 106 -29.51 5.93 1.20
N ILE A 107 -28.59 5.35 0.45
CA ILE A 107 -28.71 3.99 -0.06
C ILE A 107 -27.59 3.12 0.51
N VAL A 108 -27.95 1.97 1.07
CA VAL A 108 -27.01 0.94 1.49
C VAL A 108 -27.10 -0.21 0.50
N ILE A 109 -25.98 -0.56 -0.13
CA ILE A 109 -25.87 -1.60 -1.14
C ILE A 109 -25.14 -2.77 -0.51
N ARG A 110 -25.79 -3.93 -0.47
CA ARG A 110 -25.17 -5.21 -0.13
C ARG A 110 -24.97 -6.01 -1.41
N ALA A 111 -23.80 -6.58 -1.63
CA ALA A 111 -23.56 -7.54 -2.70
C ALA A 111 -22.90 -8.80 -2.16
N LYS A 112 -23.26 -9.97 -2.70
CA LYS A 112 -22.57 -11.22 -2.34
C LYS A 112 -21.13 -11.24 -2.87
N ARG A 113 -20.93 -10.74 -4.09
CA ARG A 113 -19.62 -10.63 -4.73
C ARG A 113 -19.60 -9.54 -5.80
N SER A 114 -18.41 -9.11 -6.18
CA SER A 114 -18.13 -8.16 -7.25
C SER A 114 -17.28 -8.80 -8.35
N ASN A 115 -17.20 -8.14 -9.50
CA ASN A 115 -16.08 -8.30 -10.41
C ASN A 115 -14.82 -7.54 -9.88
N PRO A 116 -13.62 -7.87 -10.39
CA PRO A 116 -12.36 -7.27 -9.90
C PRO A 116 -12.30 -5.75 -9.97
N ASP A 117 -12.98 -5.16 -10.98
CA ASP A 117 -13.00 -3.72 -11.22
C ASP A 117 -14.03 -2.96 -10.39
N GLY A 118 -14.91 -3.64 -9.65
CA GLY A 118 -15.96 -3.00 -8.85
C GLY A 118 -17.11 -2.39 -9.66
N THR A 119 -17.26 -2.75 -10.93
CA THR A 119 -18.30 -2.23 -11.83
C THR A 119 -19.52 -3.13 -11.95
N ARG A 120 -19.44 -4.39 -11.51
CA ARG A 120 -20.51 -5.37 -11.64
C ARG A 120 -20.62 -6.17 -10.35
N PHE A 121 -21.79 -6.15 -9.74
CA PHE A 121 -22.09 -6.86 -8.51
C PHE A 121 -23.09 -7.99 -8.76
N PHE A 122 -23.00 -9.05 -7.97
CA PHE A 122 -23.86 -10.24 -8.09
C PHE A 122 -24.56 -10.53 -6.77
N GLY A 123 -25.84 -10.91 -6.84
CA GLY A 123 -26.71 -11.14 -5.69
C GLY A 123 -26.80 -9.90 -4.82
N VAL A 124 -27.40 -8.84 -5.36
CA VAL A 124 -27.37 -7.50 -4.80
C VAL A 124 -28.67 -7.16 -4.07
N GLN A 125 -28.55 -6.36 -3.02
CA GLN A 125 -29.66 -5.80 -2.28
C GLN A 125 -29.41 -4.31 -2.05
N PHE A 126 -30.36 -3.48 -2.43
CA PHE A 126 -30.33 -2.04 -2.21
C PHE A 126 -31.36 -1.69 -1.15
N TYR A 127 -30.94 -0.96 -0.12
CA TYR A 127 -31.79 -0.48 0.96
C TYR A 127 -31.80 1.04 0.89
N GLY A 128 -32.95 1.63 0.56
CA GLY A 128 -33.12 3.08 0.53
C GLY A 128 -33.70 3.60 1.84
N PHE A 129 -33.10 4.66 2.38
CA PHE A 129 -33.49 5.32 3.61
C PHE A 129 -33.84 6.80 3.36
N ASN A 130 -34.81 7.34 4.09
CA ASN A 130 -35.14 8.78 4.07
C ASN A 130 -34.13 9.58 4.91
N GLY A 131 -34.27 10.91 4.94
CA GLY A 131 -33.44 11.79 5.76
C GLY A 131 -33.58 11.56 7.26
N ASP A 132 -34.67 10.95 7.71
CA ASP A 132 -34.95 10.64 9.12
C ASP A 132 -34.39 9.26 9.54
N GLY A 133 -33.86 8.48 8.59
CA GLY A 133 -33.26 7.16 8.83
C GLY A 133 -34.21 5.97 8.68
N ASP A 134 -35.46 6.18 8.28
CA ASP A 134 -36.43 5.12 8.02
C ASP A 134 -36.20 4.45 6.66
N ALA A 135 -36.32 3.12 6.62
CA ALA A 135 -36.23 2.35 5.39
C ALA A 135 -37.47 2.58 4.51
N ILE A 136 -37.28 3.16 3.33
CA ILE A 136 -38.34 3.46 2.36
C ILE A 136 -38.57 2.27 1.43
N TYR A 137 -37.50 1.63 0.97
CA TYR A 137 -37.60 0.54 0.01
C TYR A 137 -36.44 -0.45 0.13
N ARG A 138 -36.69 -1.67 -0.34
CA ARG A 138 -35.67 -2.68 -0.62
C ARG A 138 -35.76 -3.07 -2.09
N ILE A 139 -34.62 -3.23 -2.76
CA ILE A 139 -34.54 -3.87 -4.08
C ILE A 139 -33.61 -5.06 -3.95
N GLU A 140 -33.98 -6.18 -4.54
CA GLU A 140 -33.13 -7.36 -4.68
C GLU A 140 -33.00 -7.67 -6.17
N ALA A 141 -31.78 -7.90 -6.63
CA ALA A 141 -31.52 -8.23 -8.02
C ALA A 141 -30.38 -9.26 -8.15
N ASP A 142 -30.37 -9.99 -9.25
CA ASP A 142 -29.34 -11.00 -9.51
C ASP A 142 -28.00 -10.34 -9.86
N GLU A 143 -28.05 -9.22 -10.59
CA GLU A 143 -26.87 -8.48 -11.03
C GLU A 143 -27.10 -6.97 -10.95
N ALA A 144 -26.05 -6.21 -10.65
CA ALA A 144 -26.01 -4.75 -10.80
C ALA A 144 -24.78 -4.32 -11.59
N LEU A 145 -24.96 -3.53 -12.65
CA LEU A 145 -23.90 -2.94 -13.45
C LEU A 145 -23.83 -1.43 -13.19
N LEU A 146 -22.67 -0.93 -12.77
CA LEU A 146 -22.41 0.50 -12.61
C LEU A 146 -22.19 1.16 -13.96
N GLN A 147 -22.99 2.17 -14.26
CA GLN A 147 -22.83 3.10 -15.36
C GLN A 147 -22.64 4.53 -14.82
N PRO A 148 -22.14 5.47 -15.62
CA PRO A 148 -22.03 6.86 -15.19
C PRO A 148 -23.39 7.42 -14.74
N GLY A 149 -23.54 7.70 -13.45
CA GLY A 149 -24.74 8.30 -12.85
C GLY A 149 -25.83 7.32 -12.39
N TYR A 150 -25.71 6.01 -12.64
CA TYR A 150 -26.74 5.03 -12.24
C TYR A 150 -26.25 3.56 -12.24
N TRP A 151 -26.95 2.73 -11.48
CA TRP A 151 -26.86 1.27 -11.55
C TRP A 151 -27.95 0.72 -12.46
N ILE A 152 -27.61 -0.26 -13.30
CA ILE A 152 -28.55 -1.11 -14.03
C ILE A 152 -28.68 -2.43 -13.29
N LEU A 153 -29.88 -2.74 -12.79
CA LEU A 153 -30.20 -3.96 -12.06
C LEU A 153 -30.90 -4.95 -12.99
N THR A 154 -30.45 -6.20 -13.01
CA THR A 154 -31.04 -7.29 -13.81
C THR A 154 -31.84 -8.24 -12.91
N THR A 155 -33.05 -8.59 -13.33
CA THR A 155 -33.99 -9.43 -12.57
C THR A 155 -34.29 -8.82 -11.20
N ALA A 156 -34.73 -7.57 -11.17
CA ALA A 156 -34.95 -6.83 -9.95
C ALA A 156 -36.36 -7.04 -9.38
N LYS A 157 -36.47 -7.22 -8.06
CA LYS A 157 -37.71 -7.16 -7.29
C LYS A 157 -37.61 -6.03 -6.27
N ARG A 158 -38.57 -5.10 -6.31
CA ARG A 158 -38.62 -3.95 -5.40
C ARG A 158 -39.80 -4.06 -4.45
N TRP A 159 -39.53 -3.90 -3.16
CA TRP A 159 -40.49 -3.73 -2.10
C TRP A 159 -40.51 -2.26 -1.66
N ASN A 160 -41.71 -1.69 -1.55
CA ASN A 160 -41.90 -0.35 -1.02
C ASN A 160 -42.51 -0.45 0.39
N PHE A 161 -41.87 0.19 1.36
CA PHE A 161 -42.30 0.17 2.76
C PHE A 161 -43.14 1.40 3.13
N ALA A 162 -43.12 2.46 2.32
CA ALA A 162 -43.87 3.69 2.59
C ALA A 162 -45.40 3.55 2.38
N SER A 163 -45.87 2.44 1.79
CA SER A 163 -47.24 2.31 1.30
C SER A 163 -48.28 1.88 2.35
N GLY A 164 -47.87 1.51 3.56
CA GLY A 164 -48.75 1.01 4.64
C GLY A 164 -49.46 -0.33 4.37
N SER A 165 -49.38 -0.86 3.15
CA SER A 165 -49.87 -2.17 2.73
C SER A 165 -48.80 -3.26 2.89
N ASN A 166 -49.18 -4.54 2.77
CA ASN A 166 -48.22 -5.65 2.83
C ASN A 166 -47.16 -5.49 1.71
N PRO A 167 -45.86 -5.27 2.04
CA PRO A 167 -44.84 -4.97 1.05
C PRO A 167 -44.62 -6.08 0.02
N GLU A 168 -44.89 -7.34 0.38
CA GLU A 168 -44.74 -8.48 -0.53
C GLU A 168 -45.83 -8.49 -1.61
N GLN A 169 -47.06 -8.09 -1.27
CA GLN A 169 -48.16 -7.99 -2.24
C GLN A 169 -47.96 -6.81 -3.20
N ALA A 170 -47.39 -5.71 -2.70
CA ALA A 170 -47.10 -4.51 -3.50
C ALA A 170 -45.76 -4.59 -4.26
N ALA A 171 -45.05 -5.72 -4.19
CA ALA A 171 -43.72 -5.83 -4.77
C ALA A 171 -43.76 -5.86 -6.31
N ILE A 172 -42.90 -5.07 -6.94
CA ILE A 172 -42.80 -4.98 -8.40
C ILE A 172 -41.58 -5.76 -8.87
N ARG A 173 -41.77 -6.67 -9.83
CA ARG A 173 -40.68 -7.35 -10.52
C ARG A 173 -40.44 -6.72 -11.88
N GLN A 174 -39.18 -6.43 -12.20
CA GLN A 174 -38.78 -5.90 -13.49
C GLN A 174 -37.56 -6.68 -13.99
N ALA A 175 -37.52 -6.94 -15.29
CA ALA A 175 -36.35 -7.56 -15.92
C ALA A 175 -35.12 -6.64 -15.82
N GLU A 176 -35.34 -5.33 -15.92
CA GLU A 176 -34.32 -4.30 -15.78
C GLU A 176 -34.87 -3.14 -14.95
N MET A 177 -34.06 -2.62 -14.02
CA MET A 177 -34.40 -1.46 -13.19
C MET A 177 -33.17 -0.57 -13.02
N THR A 178 -33.35 0.74 -13.10
CA THR A 178 -32.25 1.70 -12.89
C THR A 178 -32.35 2.38 -11.53
N VAL A 179 -31.20 2.57 -10.87
CA VAL A 179 -31.08 3.27 -9.60
C VAL A 179 -30.02 4.37 -9.73
N PRO A 180 -30.36 5.66 -9.57
CA PRO A 180 -29.39 6.75 -9.62
C PRO A 180 -28.26 6.56 -8.61
N SER A 181 -27.04 6.90 -9.01
CA SER A 181 -25.85 6.76 -8.18
C SER A 181 -24.74 7.66 -8.66
N ASP A 182 -24.14 8.41 -7.74
CA ASP A 182 -22.96 9.22 -8.00
C ASP A 182 -21.66 8.42 -7.82
N LEU A 183 -21.76 7.11 -7.53
CA LEU A 183 -20.60 6.25 -7.35
C LEU A 183 -19.83 6.11 -8.65
N THR A 184 -18.52 6.29 -8.55
CA THR A 184 -17.60 5.98 -9.64
C THR A 184 -16.84 4.69 -9.36
N ARG A 185 -16.31 4.09 -10.44
CA ARG A 185 -15.40 2.94 -10.33
C ARG A 185 -14.24 3.23 -9.37
N ASP A 186 -13.65 4.41 -9.50
CA ASP A 186 -12.49 4.79 -8.70
C ASP A 186 -12.87 5.03 -7.24
N GLN A 187 -14.04 5.61 -6.95
CA GLN A 187 -14.55 5.71 -5.58
C GLN A 187 -14.74 4.34 -4.93
N ILE A 188 -15.31 3.36 -5.64
CA ILE A 188 -15.45 1.99 -5.11
C ILE A 188 -14.07 1.38 -4.84
N ARG A 189 -13.11 1.52 -5.78
CA ARG A 189 -11.75 1.00 -5.60
C ARG A 189 -11.00 1.65 -4.44
N ASP A 190 -11.16 2.95 -4.25
CA ASP A 190 -10.44 3.71 -3.22
C ASP A 190 -11.14 3.66 -1.85
N SER A 191 -12.42 3.25 -1.81
CA SER A 191 -13.19 3.09 -0.58
C SER A 191 -12.70 1.97 0.34
N PHE A 192 -11.90 1.03 -0.17
CA PHE A 192 -11.29 -0.06 0.63
C PHE A 192 -10.10 0.41 1.49
N GLY A 193 -9.77 1.70 1.46
CA GLY A 193 -8.68 2.28 2.23
C GLY A 193 -7.31 2.11 1.58
N SER A 194 -6.33 2.83 2.11
CA SER A 194 -4.94 2.69 1.66
C SER A 194 -4.34 1.42 2.27
N PRO A 195 -3.60 0.59 1.49
CA PRO A 195 -2.87 -0.55 2.06
C PRO A 195 -1.94 -0.16 3.21
N SER A 196 -1.47 1.09 3.25
CA SER A 196 -0.60 1.61 4.30
C SER A 196 -1.28 1.89 5.64
N SER A 197 -2.62 1.90 5.71
CA SER A 197 -3.36 2.03 6.97
C SER A 197 -3.72 0.68 7.59
N ILE A 198 -3.41 -0.43 6.92
CA ILE A 198 -3.67 -1.77 7.41
C ILE A 198 -2.39 -2.32 8.03
N PRO A 199 -2.41 -2.79 9.29
CA PRO A 199 -1.25 -3.41 9.91
C PRO A 199 -0.76 -4.61 9.08
N ILE A 200 0.56 -4.77 8.96
CA ILE A 200 1.17 -5.83 8.15
C ILE A 200 0.67 -7.24 8.50
N TRP A 201 0.34 -7.48 9.77
CA TRP A 201 -0.14 -8.76 10.28
C TRP A 201 -1.57 -9.09 9.84
N GLU A 202 -2.39 -8.07 9.60
CA GLU A 202 -3.79 -8.21 9.17
C GLU A 202 -3.94 -8.18 7.65
N LEU A 203 -2.95 -7.61 6.96
CA LEU A 203 -2.96 -7.40 5.51
C LEU A 203 -3.19 -8.69 4.70
N PRO A 204 -2.59 -9.86 5.01
CA PRO A 204 -2.88 -11.11 4.30
C PRO A 204 -4.35 -11.53 4.43
N GLY A 205 -4.93 -11.45 5.64
CA GLY A 205 -6.34 -11.76 5.86
C GLY A 205 -7.27 -10.78 5.16
N PHE A 206 -6.88 -9.52 5.07
CA PHE A 206 -7.61 -8.51 4.30
C PHE A 206 -7.59 -8.79 2.79
N ILE A 207 -6.45 -9.21 2.25
CA ILE A 207 -6.32 -9.65 0.85
C ILE A 207 -7.27 -10.81 0.56
N GLU A 208 -7.32 -11.82 1.43
CA GLU A 208 -8.24 -12.94 1.26
C GLU A 208 -9.71 -12.50 1.29
N LYS A 209 -10.08 -11.56 2.17
CA LYS A 209 -11.45 -11.01 2.22
C LYS A 209 -11.82 -10.30 0.91
N LEU A 210 -10.90 -9.51 0.35
CA LEU A 210 -11.11 -8.88 -0.95
C LEU A 210 -11.27 -9.90 -2.07
N ASP A 211 -10.43 -10.93 -2.10
CA ASP A 211 -10.50 -12.00 -3.10
C ASP A 211 -11.82 -12.78 -3.02
N ARG A 212 -12.27 -13.12 -1.80
CA ARG A 212 -13.57 -13.79 -1.58
C ARG A 212 -14.75 -12.90 -1.98
N ALA A 213 -14.64 -11.60 -1.75
CA ALA A 213 -15.62 -10.61 -2.19
C ALA A 213 -15.56 -10.35 -3.71
N GLY A 214 -14.58 -10.90 -4.43
CA GLY A 214 -14.42 -10.78 -5.88
C GLY A 214 -13.72 -9.51 -6.35
N PHE A 215 -13.09 -8.75 -5.43
CA PHE A 215 -12.35 -7.53 -5.75
C PHE A 215 -10.88 -7.82 -6.10
N SER A 216 -10.29 -6.91 -6.87
CA SER A 216 -8.84 -6.94 -7.10
C SER A 216 -8.06 -6.52 -5.86
N ALA A 217 -7.42 -7.48 -5.20
CA ALA A 217 -6.50 -7.22 -4.09
C ALA A 217 -5.08 -6.81 -4.55
N LEU A 218 -4.89 -6.43 -5.83
CA LEU A 218 -3.57 -6.23 -6.43
C LEU A 218 -2.73 -5.17 -5.71
N LYS A 219 -3.30 -3.98 -5.44
CA LYS A 219 -2.60 -2.91 -4.70
C LYS A 219 -2.10 -3.39 -3.33
N HIS A 220 -2.95 -4.12 -2.61
CA HIS A 220 -2.65 -4.67 -1.29
C HIS A 220 -1.56 -5.76 -1.34
N ARG A 221 -1.57 -6.63 -2.36
CA ARG A 221 -0.52 -7.63 -2.57
C ARG A 221 0.83 -7.00 -2.89
N VAL A 222 0.85 -5.97 -3.73
CA VAL A 222 2.09 -5.23 -4.06
C VAL A 222 2.64 -4.55 -2.81
N TRP A 223 1.77 -3.90 -2.04
CA TRP A 223 2.16 -3.28 -0.78
C TRP A 223 2.73 -4.28 0.24
N LEU A 224 2.09 -5.44 0.42
CA LEU A 224 2.57 -6.52 1.28
C LEU A 224 4.00 -6.94 0.87
N GLN A 225 4.22 -7.20 -0.41
CA GLN A 225 5.55 -7.60 -0.91
C GLN A 225 6.58 -6.48 -0.78
N MET A 226 6.19 -5.23 -1.02
CA MET A 226 7.04 -4.04 -0.84
C MET A 226 7.50 -3.84 0.59
N GLU A 227 6.65 -4.20 1.54
CA GLU A 227 6.94 -4.13 2.97
C GLU A 227 7.89 -5.26 3.39
N LEU A 228 7.64 -6.49 2.92
CA LEU A 228 8.52 -7.63 3.15
C LEU A 228 9.91 -7.45 2.51
N ALA A 229 9.99 -6.74 1.39
CA ALA A 229 11.25 -6.39 0.72
C ALA A 229 11.97 -5.18 1.36
N ASN A 230 11.33 -4.46 2.30
CA ASN A 230 11.90 -3.26 2.91
C ASN A 230 13.21 -3.49 3.67
N PRO A 231 13.40 -4.58 4.45
CA PRO A 231 14.69 -4.89 5.07
C PRO A 231 15.81 -5.02 4.04
N LEU A 232 15.52 -5.66 2.90
CA LEU A 232 16.47 -5.80 1.79
C LEU A 232 16.79 -4.45 1.13
N MET A 233 15.79 -3.57 1.04
CA MET A 233 15.98 -2.19 0.58
C MET A 233 16.94 -1.43 1.50
N MET A 234 16.81 -1.57 2.82
CA MET A 234 17.74 -0.95 3.76
C MET A 234 19.15 -1.52 3.62
N VAL A 235 19.29 -2.84 3.39
CA VAL A 235 20.60 -3.45 3.09
C VAL A 235 21.21 -2.85 1.83
N ALA A 236 20.44 -2.69 0.76
CA ALA A 236 20.91 -2.02 -0.46
C ALA A 236 21.47 -0.63 -0.16
N MET A 237 20.78 0.16 0.68
CA MET A 237 21.21 1.49 1.09
C MET A 237 22.52 1.48 1.90
N VAL A 238 22.69 0.49 2.79
CA VAL A 238 23.95 0.29 3.52
C VAL A 238 25.08 -0.05 2.56
N LEU A 239 24.87 -1.02 1.67
CA LEU A 239 25.91 -1.45 0.73
C LEU A 239 26.33 -0.28 -0.17
N ILE A 240 25.36 0.45 -0.76
CA ILE A 240 25.64 1.62 -1.58
C ILE A 240 26.43 2.65 -0.77
N GLY A 241 25.97 3.02 0.43
CA GLY A 241 26.67 3.96 1.29
C GLY A 241 28.12 3.53 1.56
N ALA A 242 28.31 2.26 1.92
CA ALA A 242 29.62 1.69 2.22
C ALA A 242 30.55 1.62 1.01
N GLY A 243 30.05 1.18 -0.15
CA GLY A 243 30.83 1.02 -1.38
C GLY A 243 31.50 2.31 -1.82
N PHE A 244 30.83 3.45 -1.64
CA PHE A 244 31.38 4.75 -1.99
C PHE A 244 32.20 5.40 -0.86
N THR A 245 32.04 5.01 0.39
CA THR A 245 32.64 5.71 1.55
C THR A 245 33.74 4.94 2.29
N MET A 246 33.85 3.61 2.12
CA MET A 246 34.89 2.80 2.75
C MET A 246 36.30 3.02 2.15
N ARG A 247 36.41 3.74 1.03
CA ARG A 247 37.70 4.05 0.41
C ARG A 247 38.48 5.07 1.24
N HIS A 248 39.81 4.94 1.25
CA HIS A 248 40.69 5.79 2.04
C HIS A 248 40.56 7.28 1.64
N THR A 249 40.30 8.15 2.63
CA THR A 249 40.02 9.59 2.47
C THR A 249 41.18 10.39 1.88
N ARG A 250 42.40 9.85 1.92
CA ARG A 250 43.63 10.49 1.42
C ARG A 250 43.70 10.62 -0.10
N PHE A 251 42.80 9.97 -0.84
CA PHE A 251 42.72 10.05 -2.31
C PHE A 251 42.02 11.32 -2.83
N GLY A 252 41.56 12.22 -1.95
CA GLY A 252 40.72 13.36 -2.35
C GLY A 252 39.35 12.90 -2.89
N ARG A 253 38.46 13.84 -3.22
CA ARG A 253 37.12 13.58 -3.80
C ARG A 253 36.08 12.89 -2.89
N THR A 254 36.26 12.88 -1.57
CA THR A 254 35.25 12.33 -0.63
C THR A 254 33.86 12.92 -0.83
N GLY A 255 33.76 14.24 -1.06
CA GLY A 255 32.48 14.91 -1.32
C GLY A 255 31.78 14.39 -2.59
N LEU A 256 32.53 14.09 -3.66
CA LEU A 256 31.99 13.51 -4.89
C LEU A 256 31.49 12.08 -4.67
N MET A 257 32.22 11.28 -3.89
CA MET A 257 31.78 9.91 -3.56
C MET A 257 30.51 9.90 -2.72
N VAL A 258 30.41 10.79 -1.73
CA VAL A 258 29.18 10.99 -0.95
C VAL A 258 28.02 11.41 -1.86
N LEU A 259 28.27 12.34 -2.78
CA LEU A 259 27.26 12.76 -3.77
C LEU A 259 26.80 11.58 -4.63
N PHE A 260 27.72 10.76 -5.15
CA PHE A 260 27.36 9.57 -5.94
C PHE A 260 26.59 8.54 -5.12
N ALA A 261 26.97 8.30 -3.86
CA ALA A 261 26.24 7.40 -2.97
C ALA A 261 24.79 7.87 -2.78
N VAL A 262 24.61 9.15 -2.47
CA VAL A 262 23.29 9.76 -2.27
C VAL A 262 22.46 9.70 -3.56
N LEU A 263 23.03 10.10 -4.70
CA LEU A 263 22.34 10.04 -6.00
C LEU A 263 21.93 8.61 -6.38
N LEU A 264 22.80 7.62 -6.17
CA LEU A 264 22.48 6.23 -6.46
C LEU A 264 21.41 5.69 -5.50
N GLY A 265 21.51 6.00 -4.20
CA GLY A 265 20.49 5.64 -3.21
C GLY A 265 19.11 6.24 -3.55
N PHE A 266 19.07 7.52 -3.91
CA PHE A 266 17.86 8.17 -4.40
C PHE A 266 17.34 7.54 -5.70
N SER A 267 18.22 7.17 -6.63
CA SER A 267 17.83 6.52 -7.89
C SER A 267 17.18 5.16 -7.63
N ILE A 268 17.74 4.34 -6.75
CA ILE A 268 17.16 3.04 -6.37
C ILE A 268 15.86 3.24 -5.59
N PHE A 269 15.76 4.24 -4.72
CA PHE A 269 14.52 4.61 -4.04
C PHE A 269 13.41 5.02 -5.02
N PHE A 270 13.75 5.84 -6.01
CA PHE A 270 12.81 6.25 -7.04
C PHE A 270 12.39 5.07 -7.92
N LEU A 271 13.34 4.20 -8.30
CA LEU A 271 13.06 2.98 -9.05
C LEU A 271 12.09 2.06 -8.29
N ARG A 272 12.21 1.96 -6.96
CA ARG A 272 11.25 1.25 -6.12
C ARG A 272 9.85 1.83 -6.23
N ASN A 273 9.70 3.15 -6.10
CA ASN A 273 8.40 3.80 -6.20
C ASN A 273 7.78 3.66 -7.59
N PHE A 274 8.60 3.77 -8.63
CA PHE A 274 8.17 3.56 -10.00
C PHE A 274 7.69 2.11 -10.23
N ALA A 275 8.47 1.13 -9.77
CA ALA A 275 8.10 -0.29 -9.83
C ALA A 275 6.82 -0.58 -9.04
N GLN A 276 6.60 0.10 -7.91
CA GLN A 276 5.36 0.00 -7.13
C GLN A 276 4.15 0.41 -7.97
N VAL A 277 4.19 1.59 -8.59
CA VAL A 277 3.09 2.08 -9.43
C VAL A 277 2.81 1.14 -10.60
N LEU A 278 3.86 0.61 -11.24
CA LEU A 278 3.73 -0.36 -12.32
C LEU A 278 3.08 -1.68 -11.85
N GLY A 279 3.46 -2.17 -10.67
CA GLY A 279 2.89 -3.37 -10.06
C GLY A 279 1.43 -3.17 -9.63
N GLU A 280 1.10 -2.03 -9.04
CA GLU A 280 -0.26 -1.68 -8.60
C GLU A 280 -1.25 -1.56 -9.76
N ASN A 281 -0.76 -1.18 -10.94
CA ASN A 281 -1.53 -1.13 -12.19
C ASN A 281 -1.52 -2.46 -12.97
N GLY A 282 -0.86 -3.50 -12.46
CA GLY A 282 -0.81 -4.83 -13.09
C GLY A 282 0.06 -4.90 -14.34
N GLN A 283 0.90 -3.89 -14.59
CA GLN A 283 1.80 -3.86 -15.75
C GLN A 283 3.00 -4.78 -15.58
N ILE A 284 3.42 -5.03 -14.34
CA ILE A 284 4.48 -6.01 -14.01
C ILE A 284 4.02 -6.93 -12.87
N PRO A 285 4.58 -8.16 -12.80
CA PRO A 285 4.33 -9.08 -11.68
C PRO A 285 4.66 -8.46 -10.32
N VAL A 286 3.81 -8.75 -9.32
CA VAL A 286 3.93 -8.27 -7.94
C VAL A 286 5.32 -8.54 -7.34
N ALA A 287 5.85 -9.74 -7.55
CA ALA A 287 7.18 -10.12 -7.06
C ALA A 287 8.29 -9.28 -7.70
N LEU A 288 8.22 -9.01 -9.00
CA LEU A 288 9.22 -8.19 -9.67
C LEU A 288 9.15 -6.73 -9.21
N ALA A 289 7.94 -6.20 -9.03
CA ALA A 289 7.74 -4.84 -8.55
C ALA A 289 8.45 -4.60 -7.20
N ALA A 290 8.29 -5.52 -6.26
CA ALA A 290 8.78 -5.37 -4.90
C ALA A 290 10.28 -5.71 -4.73
N TRP A 291 10.74 -6.80 -5.35
CA TRP A 291 12.05 -7.39 -5.03
C TRP A 291 13.16 -6.93 -5.98
N MET A 292 12.85 -6.55 -7.23
CA MET A 292 13.90 -6.16 -8.19
C MET A 292 14.67 -4.90 -7.78
N PRO A 293 14.03 -3.79 -7.34
CA PRO A 293 14.76 -2.58 -6.95
C PRO A 293 15.81 -2.80 -5.85
N PRO A 294 15.50 -3.44 -4.70
CA PRO A 294 16.50 -3.68 -3.67
C PRO A 294 17.58 -4.68 -4.13
N LEU A 295 17.21 -5.72 -4.88
CA LEU A 295 18.20 -6.66 -5.45
C LEU A 295 19.17 -5.96 -6.40
N ALA A 296 18.67 -5.10 -7.28
CA ALA A 296 19.50 -4.31 -8.18
C ALA A 296 20.49 -3.42 -7.41
N GLY A 297 20.03 -2.73 -6.36
CA GLY A 297 20.90 -1.94 -5.49
C GLY A 297 22.00 -2.77 -4.82
N ILE A 298 21.66 -3.96 -4.32
CA ILE A 298 22.62 -4.89 -3.71
C ILE A 298 23.65 -5.37 -4.73
N PHE A 299 23.22 -5.88 -5.89
CA PHE A 299 24.14 -6.42 -6.90
C PHE A 299 25.04 -5.35 -7.49
N LEU A 300 24.52 -4.15 -7.78
CA LEU A 300 25.32 -3.01 -8.24
C LEU A 300 26.37 -2.63 -7.20
N SER A 301 25.99 -2.58 -5.93
CA SER A 301 26.91 -2.20 -4.88
C SER A 301 27.96 -3.27 -4.59
N LEU A 302 27.59 -4.55 -4.61
CA LEU A 302 28.54 -5.66 -4.47
C LEU A 302 29.53 -5.69 -5.65
N GLY A 303 29.05 -5.47 -6.88
CA GLY A 303 29.91 -5.37 -8.05
C GLY A 303 30.94 -4.24 -7.93
N LEU A 304 30.52 -3.07 -7.42
CA LEU A 304 31.44 -1.97 -7.13
C LEU A 304 32.44 -2.33 -6.03
N LEU A 305 32.00 -2.96 -4.94
CA LEU A 305 32.86 -3.38 -3.84
C LEU A 305 33.93 -4.37 -4.28
N PHE A 306 33.56 -5.43 -5.02
CA PHE A 306 34.51 -6.42 -5.53
C PHE A 306 35.53 -5.78 -6.48
N HIS A 307 35.08 -4.92 -7.40
CA HIS A 307 36.00 -4.20 -8.29
C HIS A 307 37.01 -3.34 -7.53
N THR A 308 36.64 -2.80 -6.37
CA THR A 308 37.55 -1.99 -5.54
C THR A 308 38.42 -2.77 -4.56
N GLU A 309 38.13 -4.04 -4.30
CA GLU A 309 38.96 -4.91 -3.44
C GLU A 309 39.97 -5.72 -4.24
N ASP A 310 39.62 -6.17 -5.45
CA ASP A 310 40.50 -6.98 -6.31
C ASP A 310 41.41 -6.13 -7.23
N GLY A 311 41.17 -4.81 -7.31
CA GLY A 311 41.87 -3.86 -8.19
C GLY A 311 42.88 -2.95 -7.50
#